data_AF-A0A7J4VKE5-F1
#
_entry.id   AF-A0A7J4VKE5-F1
#
_cell.length_a   1.000
_cell.length_b   1.000
_cell.length_c   1.000
_cell.angle_alpha   90.00
_cell.angle_beta   90.00
_cell.angle_gamma   90.00
#
_symmetry.space_group_name_H-M   'P 1'
#
loop_
_entity.id
_entity.type
_entity.pdbx_description
1 polymer ?
#
loop_
_entity_poly.entity_id
_entity_poly.type
_entity_poly.pdbx_seq_one_letter_code
_entity_poly.pdbx_strand_id
1 'polypeptide(L)' 'MRTAFGALGWKPQDFWNCTLTEYFEAIEGFNEANGAGEKSGAPTDEELEALVAKYG' A
#
# COMPACT_ATOMS: atom_id res chain seq x y z
N MET A 1 10.45 0.00 3.84
CA MET A 1 11.12 -0.85 2.83
C MET A 1 10.84 -2.35 2.94
N ARG A 2 10.14 -2.86 3.97
CA ARG A 2 9.82 -4.30 4.10
C ARG A 2 9.02 -4.86 2.90
N THR A 3 8.21 -4.00 2.27
CA THR A 3 7.47 -4.28 1.03
C THR A 3 8.38 -4.34 -0.20
N ALA A 4 9.31 -3.39 -0.37
CA ALA A 4 10.23 -3.38 -1.52
C ALA A 4 11.17 -4.61 -1.54
N PHE A 5 11.86 -4.87 -0.43
CA PHE A 5 12.86 -5.94 -0.38
C PHE A 5 12.28 -7.31 -0.02
N GLY A 6 11.10 -7.33 0.60
CA GLY A 6 10.39 -8.55 0.96
C GLY A 6 9.39 -8.96 -0.10
N ALA A 7 8.31 -8.19 -0.23
CA ALA A 7 7.18 -8.55 -1.09
C ALA A 7 7.53 -8.46 -2.59
N LEU A 8 8.12 -7.35 -3.04
CA LEU A 8 8.53 -7.18 -4.43
C LEU A 8 9.83 -7.91 -4.78
N GLY A 9 10.60 -8.35 -3.77
CA GLY A 9 11.89 -9.01 -3.97
C GLY A 9 12.96 -8.16 -4.66
N TRP A 10 12.79 -6.82 -4.66
CA TRP A 10 13.74 -5.91 -5.28
C TRP A 10 15.09 -5.96 -4.59
N LYS A 11 16.17 -5.83 -5.35
CA LYS A 11 17.47 -5.57 -4.75
C LYS A 11 17.52 -4.13 -4.25
N PRO A 12 18.38 -3.81 -3.27
CA PRO A 12 18.58 -2.43 -2.83
C PRO A 12 18.85 -1.45 -3.98
N GLN A 13 19.62 -1.87 -4.98
CA GLN A 13 19.91 -1.05 -6.16
C GLN A 13 18.66 -0.73 -7.00
N ASP A 14 17.74 -1.68 -7.15
CA ASP A 14 16.51 -1.48 -7.92
C ASP A 14 15.61 -0.45 -7.21
N PHE A 15 15.49 -0.56 -5.89
CA PHE A 15 14.72 0.39 -5.08
C PHE A 15 15.31 1.80 -5.11
N TRP A 16 16.63 1.95 -4.97
CA TRP A 16 17.25 3.27 -4.94
C TRP A 16 17.30 3.96 -6.31
N ASN A 17 17.18 3.20 -7.40
CA ASN A 17 17.16 3.74 -8.75
C ASN A 17 15.74 4.02 -9.29
N CYS A 18 14.70 3.56 -8.60
CA CYS A 18 13.31 3.82 -9.01
C CYS A 18 12.82 5.18 -8.54
N THR A 19 11.85 5.73 -9.26
CA THR A 19 11.04 6.86 -8.85
C THR A 19 9.96 6.43 -7.86
N LEU A 20 9.41 7.39 -7.10
CA LEU A 20 8.29 7.11 -6.21
C LEU A 20 7.07 6.54 -6.96
N THR A 21 6.79 7.04 -8.16
CA THR A 21 5.68 6.56 -9.00
C THR A 21 5.85 5.09 -9.35
N GLU A 22 7.03 4.71 -9.86
CA GLU A 22 7.32 3.31 -10.23
C GLU A 22 7.22 2.38 -9.03
N TYR A 23 7.65 2.83 -7.85
CA TYR A 23 7.49 2.06 -6.62
C TYR A 23 6.02 1.82 -6.27
N PHE A 24 5.17 2.85 -6.34
CA PHE A 24 3.75 2.70 -6.04
C PHE A 24 3.03 1.83 -7.09
N GLU A 25 3.31 2.01 -8.37
CA GLU A 25 2.76 1.16 -9.43
C GLU A 25 3.16 -0.31 -9.23
N ALA A 26 4.42 -0.58 -8.88
CA ALA A 26 4.89 -1.93 -8.62
C ALA A 26 4.20 -2.56 -7.40
N ILE A 27 4.00 -1.80 -6.32
CA ILE A 27 3.25 -2.28 -5.15
C ILE A 27 1.79 -2.54 -5.49
N GLU A 28 1.15 -1.65 -6.23
CA GLU A 28 -0.25 -1.80 -6.64
C GLU A 28 -0.43 -3.05 -7.51
N GLY A 29 0.41 -3.24 -8.52
CA GLY A 29 0.39 -4.44 -9.35
C GLY A 29 0.68 -5.72 -8.56
N PHE A 30 1.61 -5.68 -7.60
CA PHE A 30 1.87 -6.81 -6.72
C PHE A 30 0.65 -7.15 -5.85
N ASN A 31 0.00 -6.13 -5.26
CA ASN A 31 -1.18 -6.31 -4.43
C ASN A 31 -2.34 -6.90 -5.24
N GLU A 32 -2.59 -6.38 -6.44
CA GLU A 32 -3.60 -6.90 -7.37
C GLU A 32 -3.33 -8.37 -7.73
N ALA A 33 -2.08 -8.71 -8.07
CA ALA A 33 -1.68 -10.07 -8.41
C ALA A 33 -1.81 -11.06 -7.24
N ASN A 34 -1.68 -10.58 -5.99
CA ASN A 34 -1.77 -11.41 -4.78
C ASN A 34 -3.16 -11.39 -4.14
N GLY A 35 -4.17 -10.85 -4.83
CA GLY A 35 -5.55 -10.87 -4.37
C GLY A 35 -5.78 -9.99 -3.14
N ALA A 36 -4.95 -8.96 -2.94
CA ALA A 36 -5.37 -7.86 -2.07
C ALA A 36 -6.67 -7.32 -2.69
N GLY A 37 -7.77 -7.44 -1.94
CA GLY A 37 -9.08 -6.96 -2.39
C GLY A 37 -9.06 -5.48 -2.75
N GLU A 38 -10.18 -4.95 -3.27
CA GLU A 38 -10.32 -3.53 -3.56
C GLU A 38 -9.68 -2.69 -2.44
N LYS A 39 -8.86 -1.70 -2.83
CA LYS A 39 -8.30 -0.71 -1.89
C LYS A 39 -9.44 -0.34 -0.95
N SER A 40 -9.29 -0.67 0.34
CA SER A 40 -10.29 -0.32 1.34
C SER A 40 -10.62 1.14 1.12
N GLY A 41 -11.85 1.42 0.70
CA GLY A 41 -12.26 2.73 0.24
C GLY A 41 -12.05 3.76 1.34
N ALA A 42 -12.30 5.03 1.01
CA ALA A 42 -12.51 6.00 2.07
C ALA A 42 -13.53 5.40 3.07
N PRO A 43 -13.26 5.47 4.38
CA PRO A 43 -14.20 4.97 5.37
C PRO A 43 -15.55 5.65 5.17
N THR A 44 -16.63 4.94 5.44
CA THR A 44 -17.96 5.56 5.44
C THR A 44 -18.04 6.61 6.53
N ASP A 45 -19.00 7.53 6.43
CA ASP A 45 -19.21 8.55 7.47
C ASP A 45 -19.43 7.90 8.85
N GLU A 46 -20.12 6.77 8.90
CA GLU A 46 -20.34 6.00 10.13
C GLU A 46 -19.05 5.38 10.70
N GLU A 47 -18.18 4.84 9.83
CA GLU A 47 -16.87 4.31 10.24
C GLU A 47 -15.95 5.43 10.72
N LEU A 48 -16.00 6.58 10.06
CA LEU A 48 -15.24 7.76 10.44
C LEU A 48 -15.70 8.29 11.81
N GLU A 49 -17.01 8.41 12.04
CA GLU A 49 -17.58 8.81 13.33
C GLU A 49 -17.19 7.84 14.44
N ALA A 50 -17.26 6.52 14.19
CA ALA A 50 -16.85 5.51 15.16
C ALA A 50 -15.35 5.58 15.49
N LEU A 51 -14.50 5.88 14.50
CA LEU A 51 -13.07 6.08 14.71
C LEU A 51 -12.79 7.34 15.54
N VAL A 52 -13.48 8.45 15.25
CA VAL A 52 -13.36 9.69 16.02
C VAL A 52 -13.80 9.46 17.46
N ALA A 53 -14.94 8.81 17.70
CA ALA A 53 -15.40 8.51 19.06
C ALA A 53 -14.43 7.61 19.85
N LYS A 54 -13.67 6.76 19.16
CA LYS A 54 -12.74 5.82 19.78
C LYS A 54 -11.36 6.42 20.07
N TYR A 55 -10.89 7.34 19.23
CA TYR A 55 -9.50 7.82 19.25
C TYR A 55 -9.33 9.34 19.31
N GLY A 56 -10.41 10.12 19.13
CA GLY A 56 -10.43 11.58 19.26
C GLY A 56 -10.73 12.00 20.70
#